data_AF-A0A5U4GZQ4-F1
#
_entry.id   AF-A0A5U4GZQ4-F1
#
_cell.length_a   1.000
_cell.length_b   1.000
_cell.length_c   1.000
_cell.angle_alpha   90.00
_cell.angle_beta   90.00
_cell.angle_gamma   90.00
#
_symmetry.space_group_name_H-M   'P 1'
#
loop_
_entity.id
_entity.type
_entity.pdbx_description
1 polymer ?
#
loop_
_entity_poly.entity_id
_entity_poly.type
_entity_poly.pdbx_seq_one_letter_code
_entity_poly.pdbx_strand_id
1 'polypeptide(L)'
;MPVLISGVLKDGTGTPVQNCTIQLKACRTSTTVVVNTVASENPDDAGRYSMDVEQGQYTVTLLVEGYPPSHAGVITVYDDSKPGTLNDFLGAMT
;
A
#
# COMPACT_ATOMS: atom_id res chain seq x y z
N MET A 1 16.17 -5.19 -1.44
CA MET A 1 15.83 -5.17 0.00
C MET A 1 14.41 -4.66 0.08
N PRO A 2 13.57 -5.22 0.96
CA PRO A 2 12.24 -4.68 1.16
C PRO A 2 12.31 -3.28 1.79
N VAL A 3 11.35 -2.44 1.42
CA VAL A 3 11.16 -1.09 1.91
C VAL A 3 9.95 -1.09 2.83
N LEU A 4 10.14 -0.57 4.03
CA LEU A 4 9.07 -0.48 5.02
C LEU A 4 8.07 0.61 4.61
N ILE A 5 6.85 0.20 4.30
CA ILE A 5 5.71 1.09 4.09
C ILE A 5 4.82 1.02 5.33
N SER A 6 4.79 2.10 6.11
CA SER A 6 4.05 2.15 7.38
C SER A 6 3.45 3.52 7.63
N GLY A 7 2.35 3.57 8.37
CA GLY A 7 1.64 4.81 8.64
C GLY A 7 0.26 4.59 9.24
N VAL A 8 -0.56 5.65 9.21
CA VAL A 8 -1.96 5.60 9.64
C VAL A 8 -2.86 5.85 8.43
N LEU A 9 -3.72 4.90 8.10
CA LEU A 9 -4.75 5.06 7.07
C LEU A 9 -5.90 5.89 7.65
N LYS A 10 -6.14 7.05 7.03
CA LYS A 10 -7.17 8.00 7.45
C LYS A 10 -8.12 8.30 6.30
N ASP A 11 -9.37 8.58 6.61
CA ASP A 11 -10.34 9.08 5.65
C ASP A 11 -10.13 10.58 5.33
N GLY A 12 -10.99 11.14 4.48
CA GLY A 12 -10.96 12.56 4.12
C GLY A 12 -11.23 13.55 5.26
N THR A 13 -11.67 13.05 6.43
CA THR A 13 -11.87 13.84 7.66
C THR A 13 -10.70 13.71 8.63
N GLY A 14 -9.71 12.87 8.32
CA GLY A 14 -8.58 12.57 9.20
C GLY A 14 -8.87 11.48 10.24
N THR A 15 -10.03 10.82 10.17
CA THR A 15 -10.41 9.74 11.08
C THR A 15 -9.74 8.44 10.63
N PRO A 16 -9.17 7.63 11.55
CA PRO A 16 -8.62 6.33 11.19
C PRO A 16 -9.67 5.41 10.55
N VAL A 17 -9.29 4.76 9.45
CA VAL A 17 -10.15 3.79 8.77
C VAL A 17 -9.99 2.43 9.42
N GLN A 18 -11.08 1.89 9.97
CA GLN A 18 -11.14 0.54 10.54
C GLN A 18 -11.66 -0.47 9.52
N ASN A 19 -11.44 -1.77 9.78
CA ASN A 19 -11.90 -2.88 8.94
C ASN A 19 -11.51 -2.72 7.46
N CYS A 20 -10.34 -2.13 7.23
CA CYS A 20 -9.75 -1.98 5.92
C CYS A 20 -8.74 -3.10 5.66
N THR A 21 -8.60 -3.50 4.41
CA THR A 21 -7.47 -4.28 3.93
C THR A 21 -6.78 -3.47 2.83
N ILE A 22 -5.49 -3.22 3.00
CA ILE A 22 -4.64 -2.62 1.97
C ILE A 22 -4.12 -3.76 1.11
N GLN A 23 -4.40 -3.74 -0.19
CA GLN A 23 -3.87 -4.71 -1.15
C GLN A 23 -2.88 -4.05 -2.11
N LEU A 24 -1.70 -4.65 -2.22
CA LEU A 24 -0.67 -4.32 -3.20
C LEU A 24 -0.58 -5.45 -4.22
N LYS A 25 -1.04 -5.20 -5.45
CA LYS A 25 -0.93 -6.16 -6.55
C LYS A 25 0.20 -5.77 -7.48
N ALA A 26 1.18 -6.65 -7.66
CA ALA A 26 2.30 -6.42 -8.58
C ALA A 26 1.83 -6.31 -10.03
N CYS A 27 2.09 -5.17 -10.66
CA CYS A 27 1.69 -4.88 -12.05
C CYS A 27 2.67 -5.44 -13.08
N ARG A 28 3.93 -5.62 -12.69
CA ARG A 28 5.02 -6.08 -13.55
C ARG A 28 5.91 -7.04 -12.78
N THR A 29 6.36 -8.10 -13.43
CA THR A 29 7.38 -8.99 -12.88
C THR A 29 8.67 -8.20 -12.70
N SER A 30 9.16 -8.11 -11.46
CA SER A 30 10.46 -7.55 -11.10
C SER A 30 11.46 -8.70 -10.84
N THR A 31 12.67 -8.34 -10.42
CA THR A 31 13.69 -9.30 -9.97
C THR A 31 13.30 -10.03 -8.68
N THR A 32 12.36 -9.49 -7.91
CA THR A 32 11.97 -10.01 -6.59
C THR A 32 10.50 -10.43 -6.51
N VAL A 33 9.61 -9.87 -7.35
CA VAL A 33 8.16 -10.15 -7.31
C VAL A 33 7.62 -10.50 -8.68
N VAL A 34 6.87 -11.58 -8.77
CA VAL A 34 6.16 -11.99 -10.00
C VAL A 34 4.87 -11.19 -10.16
N VAL A 35 4.56 -10.77 -11.38
CA VAL A 35 3.29 -10.11 -11.73
C VAL A 35 2.09 -10.86 -11.17
N ASN A 36 1.04 -10.14 -10.77
CA ASN A 36 -0.19 -10.65 -10.15
C ASN A 36 -0.04 -11.23 -8.73
N THR A 37 1.14 -11.24 -8.15
CA THR A 37 1.29 -11.50 -6.70
C THR A 37 0.63 -10.37 -5.92
N VAL A 38 -0.10 -10.72 -4.84
CA VAL A 38 -0.80 -9.78 -3.97
C VAL A 38 -0.23 -9.88 -2.56
N ALA A 39 0.20 -8.74 -2.01
CA ALA A 39 0.43 -8.57 -0.58
C ALA A 39 -0.78 -7.85 0.04
N SER A 40 -1.16 -8.23 1.24
CA SER A 40 -2.28 -7.62 1.96
C SER A 40 -1.91 -7.31 3.40
N GLU A 41 -2.33 -6.15 3.88
CA GLU A 41 -2.13 -5.71 5.27
C GLU A 41 -3.46 -5.20 5.83
N ASN A 42 -3.74 -5.55 7.08
CA ASN A 42 -4.93 -5.13 7.80
C ASN A 42 -4.54 -4.13 8.88
N PRO A 43 -4.86 -2.83 8.72
CA PRO A 43 -4.56 -1.84 9.75
C PRO A 43 -5.26 -2.17 11.07
N ASP A 44 -4.65 -1.78 12.19
CA ASP A 44 -5.24 -1.92 13.54
C ASP A 44 -6.44 -0.98 13.78
N ASP A 45 -7.05 -1.04 14.97
CA ASP A 45 -8.20 -0.18 15.35
C ASP A 45 -7.88 1.33 15.28
N ALA A 46 -6.61 1.69 15.34
CA ALA A 46 -6.11 3.05 15.20
C ALA A 46 -5.70 3.39 13.74
N GLY A 47 -5.98 2.50 12.79
CA GLY A 47 -5.67 2.62 11.36
C GLY A 47 -4.20 2.43 11.04
N ARG A 48 -3.37 1.92 11.95
CA ARG A 48 -1.93 1.75 11.73
C ARG A 48 -1.65 0.51 10.91
N TYR A 49 -0.83 0.65 9.87
CA TYR A 49 -0.38 -0.46 9.03
C TYR A 49 1.14 -0.47 8.96
N SER A 50 1.72 -1.65 8.72
CA SER A 50 3.17 -1.80 8.54
C SER A 50 3.47 -3.01 7.67
N MET A 51 4.07 -2.79 6.50
CA MET A 51 4.42 -3.86 5.57
C MET A 51 5.79 -3.67 4.94
N ASP A 52 6.54 -4.77 4.81
CA ASP A 52 7.79 -4.84 4.07
C ASP A 52 7.48 -5.09 2.59
N VAL A 53 7.77 -4.12 1.72
CA VAL A 53 7.43 -4.17 0.30
C VAL A 53 8.68 -4.28 -0.54
N GLU A 54 8.75 -5.35 -1.33
CA GLU A 54 9.85 -5.56 -2.27
C GLU A 54 9.84 -4.54 -3.42
N GLN A 55 10.97 -4.41 -4.12
CA GLN A 55 11.05 -3.52 -5.28
C GLN A 55 10.08 -3.94 -6.39
N GLY A 56 9.39 -2.95 -6.97
CA GLY A 56 8.42 -3.21 -8.01
C GLY A 56 7.40 -2.10 -8.18
N GLN A 57 6.46 -2.33 -9.10
CA GLN A 57 5.33 -1.44 -9.31
C GLN A 57 4.05 -2.16 -8.90
N TYR A 58 3.23 -1.50 -8.09
CA TYR A 58 2.06 -2.11 -7.46
C TYR A 58 0.82 -1.23 -7.64
N THR A 59 -0.30 -1.84 -7.99
CA THR A 59 -1.63 -1.21 -7.84
C THR A 59 -2.05 -1.34 -6.39
N VAL A 60 -2.45 -0.21 -5.80
CA VAL A 60 -2.95 -0.12 -4.43
C VAL A 60 -4.47 -0.13 -4.46
N THR A 61 -5.08 -1.10 -3.78
CA THR A 61 -6.53 -1.17 -3.58
C THR A 61 -6.85 -1.21 -2.09
N LEU A 62 -7.82 -0.41 -1.67
CA LEU A 62 -8.34 -0.38 -0.31
C LEU A 62 -9.69 -1.11 -0.28
N LEU A 63 -9.81 -2.11 0.59
CA LEU A 63 -11.01 -2.90 0.76
C LEU A 63 -11.55 -2.63 2.16
N VAL A 64 -12.57 -1.78 2.25
CA VAL A 64 -13.26 -1.49 3.51
C VAL A 64 -14.51 -2.36 3.56
N GLU A 65 -14.72 -3.07 4.67
CA GLU A 65 -15.89 -3.93 4.84
C GLU A 65 -17.19 -3.14 4.63
N GLY A 66 -18.09 -3.68 3.80
CA GLY A 66 -19.37 -3.04 3.45
C GLY A 66 -19.31 -2.00 2.33
N TYR A 67 -18.13 -1.67 1.81
CA TYR A 67 -17.96 -0.74 0.69
C TYR A 67 -17.36 -1.44 -0.55
N PRO A 68 -17.61 -0.94 -1.77
CA PRO A 68 -16.93 -1.43 -2.96
C PRO A 68 -15.40 -1.19 -2.85
N PRO A 69 -14.56 -2.09 -3.41
CA PRO A 69 -13.12 -1.89 -3.47
C PRO A 69 -12.77 -0.53 -4.09
N SER A 70 -11.86 0.19 -3.44
CA SER A 70 -11.42 1.53 -3.87
C SER A 70 -9.99 1.48 -4.41
N HIS A 71 -9.80 1.89 -5.65
CA HIS A 71 -8.48 1.99 -6.25
C HIS A 71 -7.81 3.30 -5.83
N ALA A 72 -6.79 3.21 -4.98
CA ALA A 72 -6.07 4.37 -4.46
C ALA A 72 -5.04 4.93 -5.46
N GLY A 73 -4.44 4.06 -6.27
CA GLY A 73 -3.46 4.46 -7.30
C GLY A 73 -2.43 3.38 -7.59
N VAL A 74 -1.31 3.79 -8.18
CA VAL A 74 -0.16 2.95 -8.46
C VAL A 74 1.05 3.54 -7.74
N ILE A 75 1.82 2.69 -7.07
CA ILE A 75 3.08 3.06 -6.43
C ILE A 75 4.24 2.36 -7.13
N THR A 76 5.41 2.98 -7.06
CA THR A 76 6.68 2.36 -7.49
C THR A 76 7.64 2.36 -6.30
N VAL A 77 8.17 1.19 -5.97
CA VAL A 77 9.17 0.97 -4.93
C VAL A 77 10.50 0.69 -5.61
N TYR A 78 11.46 1.58 -5.43
CA TYR A 78 12.84 1.45 -5.91
C TYR A 78 13.73 0.80 -4.83
N ASP A 79 14.92 0.35 -5.22
CA ASP A 79 15.89 -0.26 -4.31
C ASP A 79 16.47 0.73 -3.29
N ASP A 80 16.53 2.01 -3.67
CA ASP A 80 16.97 3.14 -2.84
C ASP A 80 15.81 3.90 -2.18
N SER A 81 14.57 3.42 -2.35
CA SER A 81 13.41 4.03 -1.72
C SER A 81 13.54 3.98 -0.20
N LYS A 82 13.31 5.13 0.42
CA LYS A 82 13.31 5.25 1.88
C LYS A 82 11.98 4.75 2.45
N PRO A 83 11.97 4.23 3.69
CA PRO A 83 10.73 3.99 4.41
C PRO A 83 9.83 5.22 4.42
N GLY A 84 8.51 4.99 4.30
CA GLY A 84 7.53 6.07 4.21
C GLY A 84 6.10 5.57 4.32
N THR A 85 5.14 6.49 4.23
CA THR A 85 3.72 6.17 4.24
C THR A 85 3.22 5.84 2.85
N LEU A 86 2.12 5.09 2.75
CA LEU A 86 1.44 4.82 1.49
C LEU A 86 1.12 6.11 0.70
N ASN A 87 0.80 7.20 1.40
CA ASN A 87 0.56 8.51 0.79
C ASN A 87 1.83 9.13 0.20
N ASP A 88 3.00 8.92 0.83
CA ASP A 88 4.28 9.40 0.28
C ASP A 88 4.57 8.71 -1.06
N PHE A 89 4.28 7.41 -1.16
CA PHE A 89 4.45 6.65 -2.40
C PHE A 89 3.39 6.98 -3.46
N LEU A 90 2.14 7.26 -3.06
CA LEU A 90 1.06 7.67 -3.97
C LEU A 90 1.19 9.13 -4.45
N GLY A 91 1.77 10.00 -3.62
CA GLY A 91 1.99 11.42 -3.89
C GLY A 91 3.30 11.73 -4.60
N ALA A 92 4.22 10.76 -4.69
CA ALA A 92 5.41 10.84 -5.52
C ALA A 92 4.98 10.86 -6.99
N MET A 93 4.68 12.06 -7.51
CA MET A 93 4.41 12.27 -8.93
C MET A 93 5.59 11.77 -9.76
N THR A 94 5.29 10.87 -10.70
CA THR A 94 6.22 10.31 -11.71
C THR A 94 6.94 11.37 -12.52
#